data_AF-A0A7Y5UKT1-F1
#
_entry.id   AF-A0A7Y5UKT1-F1
#
_cell.length_a   1.000
_cell.length_b   1.000
_cell.length_c   1.000
_cell.angle_alpha   90.00
_cell.angle_beta   90.00
_cell.angle_gamma   90.00
#
_symmetry.space_group_name_H-M   'P 1'
#
loop_
_entity.id
_entity.type
_entity.pdbx_description
1 polymer ?
#
loop_
_entity_poly.entity_id
_entity_poly.type
_entity_poly.pdbx_seq_one_letter_code
_entity_poly.pdbx_strand_id
1 'polypeptide(L)'
;MRPPEAPVKQATPKVAAPATPDPSRTSGSIATMMHCLQDAQTRAHPNEPRHTARLHQEARAELMRCLSRRVEYEGHPRPLRVAYREGEWRMAFDIELGQRGVAVRVNVPRRAAWSACTGAPLARRAEILQFVAACVQRRHAPHSVWVITDDTITFLPAEAA
;
A
#
# COMPACT_ATOMS: atom_id res chain seq x y z
N MET A 1 -24.37 -44.67 11.04
CA MET A 1 -24.97 -43.65 11.93
C MET A 1 -23.86 -43.11 12.82
N ARG A 2 -23.58 -41.80 12.79
CA ARG A 2 -22.47 -41.20 13.55
C ARG A 2 -22.79 -41.22 15.05
N PRO A 3 -21.87 -41.67 15.92
CA PRO A 3 -22.08 -41.68 17.36
C PRO A 3 -21.82 -40.29 17.97
N PRO A 4 -22.42 -39.97 19.13
CA PRO A 4 -22.18 -38.71 19.84
C PRO A 4 -20.83 -38.73 20.58
N GLU A 5 -20.04 -37.67 20.39
CA GLU A 5 -18.74 -37.45 21.03
C GLU A 5 -18.88 -37.19 22.54
N ALA A 6 -18.10 -37.92 23.33
CA ALA A 6 -18.00 -37.77 24.78
C ALA A 6 -17.06 -36.61 25.17
N PRO A 7 -17.31 -35.91 26.30
CA PRO A 7 -16.45 -34.81 26.75
C PRO A 7 -15.18 -35.32 27.43
N VAL A 8 -14.02 -35.00 26.84
CA VAL A 8 -12.69 -35.27 27.41
C VAL A 8 -12.38 -34.25 28.52
N LYS A 9 -12.31 -34.74 29.76
CA LYS A 9 -11.83 -33.99 30.93
C LYS A 9 -10.31 -33.78 30.82
N GLN A 10 -9.87 -32.54 30.67
CA GLN A 10 -8.45 -32.19 30.81
C GLN A 10 -8.09 -32.09 32.30
N ALA A 11 -7.14 -32.92 32.72
CA ALA A 11 -6.52 -32.87 34.04
C ALA A 11 -5.39 -31.82 34.04
N THR A 12 -5.49 -30.85 34.94
CA THR A 12 -4.42 -29.88 35.23
C THR A 12 -3.26 -30.56 35.97
N PRO A 13 -2.00 -30.43 35.50
CA PRO A 13 -0.85 -30.77 36.32
C PRO A 13 -0.55 -29.62 37.30
N LYS A 14 -0.66 -29.94 38.59
CA LYS A 14 -0.19 -29.17 39.74
C LYS A 14 1.34 -29.19 39.74
N VAL A 15 1.98 -28.14 39.21
CA VAL A 15 3.43 -27.96 39.34
C VAL A 15 3.70 -27.19 40.64
N ALA A 16 4.39 -27.88 41.55
CA ALA A 16 4.83 -27.39 42.83
C ALA A 16 5.86 -26.26 42.66
N ALA A 17 5.78 -25.27 43.55
CA ALA A 17 6.78 -24.23 43.71
C ALA A 17 8.14 -24.82 44.14
N PRO A 18 9.26 -24.44 43.52
CA PRO A 18 10.56 -24.67 44.09
C PRO A 18 10.93 -23.56 45.07
N ALA A 19 11.53 -24.00 46.17
CA ALA A 19 11.93 -23.31 47.37
C ALA A 19 12.67 -21.97 47.17
N THR A 20 12.45 -21.05 48.11
CA THR A 20 13.35 -19.94 48.43
C THR A 20 14.78 -20.44 48.68
N PRO A 21 15.80 -19.91 47.99
CA PRO A 21 17.18 -20.16 48.36
C PRO A 21 17.59 -19.32 49.58
N ASP A 22 18.19 -20.01 50.54
CA ASP A 22 18.86 -19.54 51.75
C ASP A 22 19.94 -18.47 51.45
N PRO A 23 20.01 -17.34 52.18
CA PRO A 23 20.98 -16.27 51.95
C PRO A 23 22.43 -16.58 52.39
N SER A 24 22.76 -17.85 52.66
CA SER A 24 24.00 -18.20 53.35
C SER A 24 24.88 -19.16 52.54
N ARG A 25 25.37 -18.75 51.37
CA ARG A 25 26.54 -19.43 50.77
C ARG A 25 27.44 -18.50 49.97
N THR A 26 28.52 -18.15 50.65
CA THR A 26 29.68 -17.38 50.25
C THR A 26 30.48 -18.08 49.13
N SER A 27 31.14 -17.25 48.31
CA SER A 27 32.28 -17.57 47.44
C SER A 27 31.94 -18.07 46.03
N GLY A 28 31.57 -17.13 45.17
CA GLY A 28 31.69 -17.25 43.71
C GLY A 28 32.53 -16.09 43.20
N SER A 29 33.68 -16.40 42.62
CA SER A 29 34.64 -15.45 42.05
C SER A 29 33.97 -14.46 41.10
N ILE A 30 34.42 -13.19 41.10
CA ILE A 30 34.02 -12.13 40.15
C ILE A 30 34.18 -12.61 38.69
N ALA A 31 35.09 -13.56 38.44
CA ALA A 31 35.30 -14.17 37.13
C ALA A 31 34.08 -14.97 36.62
N THR A 32 33.26 -15.56 37.50
CA THR A 32 32.11 -16.39 37.10
C THR A 32 30.89 -15.53 36.73
N MET A 33 30.74 -14.32 37.30
CA MET A 33 29.68 -13.38 36.90
C MET A 33 29.94 -12.71 35.54
N MET A 34 31.21 -12.58 35.12
CA MET A 34 31.58 -12.11 33.79
C MET A 34 31.20 -13.12 32.68
N HIS A 35 31.26 -14.42 32.97
CA HIS A 35 30.96 -15.45 31.96
C HIS A 35 29.46 -15.56 31.63
N CYS A 36 28.56 -15.36 32.60
CA CYS A 36 27.12 -15.35 32.32
C CYS A 36 26.66 -14.10 31.55
N LEU A 37 27.41 -12.99 31.61
CA LEU A 37 27.16 -11.81 30.81
C LEU A 37 27.70 -11.92 29.38
N GLN A 38 28.68 -12.81 29.14
CA GLN A 38 29.25 -13.04 27.80
C GLN A 38 28.41 -14.01 26.96
N ASP A 39 27.78 -15.03 27.56
CA ASP A 39 26.91 -15.96 26.81
C ASP A 39 25.57 -15.34 26.38
N ALA A 40 25.13 -14.27 27.05
CA ALA A 40 23.93 -13.53 26.67
C ALA A 40 24.15 -12.61 25.45
N GLN A 41 25.40 -12.22 25.16
CA GLN A 41 25.71 -11.35 24.02
C GLN A 41 25.90 -12.10 22.70
N THR A 42 26.02 -13.44 22.72
CA THR A 42 26.24 -14.25 21.51
C THR A 42 24.98 -14.93 20.97
N ARG A 43 23.80 -14.66 21.52
CA ARG A 43 22.56 -14.84 20.75
C ARG A 43 22.43 -13.65 19.81
N ALA A 44 23.33 -13.60 18.83
CA ALA A 44 23.11 -12.86 17.61
C ALA A 44 21.73 -13.30 17.10
N HIS A 45 20.74 -12.41 17.26
CA HIS A 45 19.60 -12.43 16.36
C HIS A 45 20.18 -12.54 14.95
N PRO A 46 19.61 -13.37 14.06
CA PRO A 46 20.01 -13.35 12.67
C PRO A 46 19.72 -11.94 12.17
N ASN A 47 20.76 -11.11 12.19
CA ASN A 47 20.79 -9.86 11.48
C ASN A 47 20.70 -10.31 10.03
N GLU A 48 19.53 -10.15 9.43
CA GLU A 48 19.27 -10.42 8.02
C GLU A 48 19.41 -9.09 7.27
N PRO A 49 20.65 -8.56 7.06
CA PRO A 49 20.87 -7.34 6.30
C PRO A 49 20.36 -7.46 4.86
N ARG A 50 20.14 -8.69 4.38
CA ARG A 50 19.56 -8.98 3.06
C ARG A 50 18.08 -8.63 3.00
N HIS A 51 17.31 -8.92 4.05
CA HIS A 51 15.88 -8.61 4.09
C HIS A 51 15.65 -7.10 4.19
N THR A 52 16.37 -6.41 5.08
CA THR A 52 16.26 -4.95 5.24
C THR A 52 16.74 -4.20 3.99
N ALA A 53 17.84 -4.62 3.37
CA ALA A 53 18.30 -4.04 2.11
C ALA A 53 17.27 -4.21 0.98
N ARG A 54 16.64 -5.38 0.88
CA ARG A 54 15.58 -5.64 -0.11
C ARG A 54 14.37 -4.72 0.10
N LEU A 55 13.89 -4.58 1.34
CA LEU A 55 12.77 -3.68 1.66
C LEU A 55 13.10 -2.22 1.32
N HIS A 56 14.31 -1.77 1.64
CA HIS A 56 14.76 -0.41 1.30
C HIS A 56 14.82 -0.20 -0.21
N GLN A 57 15.29 -1.21 -0.96
CA GLN A 57 15.34 -1.15 -2.42
C GLN A 57 13.94 -1.09 -3.04
N GLU A 58 13.00 -1.91 -2.57
CA GLU A 58 11.60 -1.91 -3.00
C GLU A 58 10.92 -0.57 -2.69
N ALA A 59 11.10 -0.03 -1.47
CA ALA A 59 10.57 1.27 -1.08
C ALA A 59 11.16 2.41 -1.94
N ARG A 60 12.47 2.39 -2.21
CA ARG A 60 13.11 3.38 -3.08
C ARG A 60 12.59 3.32 -4.51
N ALA A 61 12.42 2.11 -5.06
CA ALA A 61 11.86 1.94 -6.40
C ALA A 61 10.43 2.49 -6.48
N GLU A 62 9.62 2.24 -5.45
CA GLU A 62 8.24 2.74 -5.38
C GLU A 62 8.18 4.28 -5.25
N LEU A 63 9.06 4.89 -4.46
CA LEU A 63 9.17 6.34 -4.37
C LEU A 63 9.58 6.97 -5.70
N MET A 64 10.61 6.43 -6.34
CA MET A 64 11.06 6.91 -7.65
C MET A 64 9.96 6.79 -8.70
N ARG A 65 9.23 5.67 -8.68
CA ARG A 65 8.04 5.47 -9.51
C ARG A 65 7.01 6.57 -9.25
N CYS A 66 6.66 6.82 -7.99
CA CYS A 66 5.71 7.85 -7.61
C CYS A 66 6.09 9.24 -8.14
N LEU A 67 7.36 9.61 -8.00
CA LEU A 67 7.90 10.90 -8.42
C LEU A 67 8.00 11.06 -9.94
N SER A 68 8.09 9.96 -10.69
CA SER A 68 8.15 10.00 -12.15
C SER A 68 6.79 10.21 -12.83
N ARG A 69 5.68 10.05 -12.08
CA ARG A 69 4.33 10.16 -12.62
C ARG A 69 3.96 11.60 -12.91
N ARG A 70 3.42 11.85 -14.10
CA ARG A 70 2.92 13.17 -14.48
C ARG A 70 1.73 13.10 -15.43
N VAL A 71 1.02 14.21 -15.51
CA VAL A 71 -0.08 14.42 -16.44
C VAL A 71 0.28 15.56 -17.37
N GLU A 72 0.23 15.30 -18.67
CA GLU A 72 0.38 16.27 -19.74
C GLU A 72 -0.99 16.56 -20.37
N TYR A 73 -1.17 17.75 -20.93
CA TYR A 73 -2.40 18.15 -21.59
C TYR A 73 -2.09 18.44 -23.04
N GLU A 74 -2.83 17.79 -23.94
CA GLU A 74 -2.60 17.83 -25.38
C GLU A 74 -3.87 18.31 -26.08
N GLY A 75 -3.70 19.09 -27.15
CA GLY A 75 -4.81 19.53 -28.00
C GLY A 75 -5.21 21.00 -27.81
N HIS A 76 -5.44 21.65 -28.94
CA HIS A 76 -6.05 22.97 -29.07
C HIS A 76 -6.86 22.97 -30.38
N PRO A 77 -8.12 23.43 -30.44
CA PRO A 77 -9.03 23.88 -29.37
C PRO A 77 -9.97 22.77 -28.83
N ARG A 78 -10.21 21.68 -29.58
CA ARG A 78 -10.89 20.43 -29.17
C ARG A 78 -10.50 19.29 -30.13
N PRO A 79 -10.44 18.02 -29.67
CA PRO A 79 -10.61 17.55 -28.30
C PRO A 79 -9.38 17.83 -27.43
N LEU A 80 -9.62 18.22 -26.17
CA LEU A 80 -8.58 18.34 -25.15
C LEU A 80 -8.31 16.93 -24.61
N ARG A 81 -7.06 16.50 -24.60
CA ARG A 81 -6.63 15.20 -24.10
C ARG A 81 -5.78 15.37 -22.86
N VAL A 82 -5.93 14.43 -21.93
CA VAL A 82 -5.06 14.29 -20.77
C VAL A 82 -4.21 13.04 -20.95
N ALA A 83 -2.89 13.20 -20.96
CA ALA A 83 -1.93 12.14 -21.14
C ALA A 83 -1.23 11.82 -19.80
N TYR A 84 -1.50 10.66 -19.24
CA TYR A 84 -0.75 10.10 -18.12
C TYR A 84 0.59 9.55 -18.61
N ARG A 85 1.68 9.89 -17.90
CA ARG A 85 3.01 9.34 -18.14
C ARG A 85 3.65 8.80 -16.88
N GLU A 86 4.29 7.64 -17.03
CA GLU A 86 5.09 6.98 -16.00
C GLU A 86 6.14 6.09 -16.65
N GLY A 87 7.41 6.49 -16.57
CA GLY A 87 8.48 5.85 -17.36
C GLY A 87 8.12 5.83 -18.85
N GLU A 88 8.10 4.64 -19.44
CA GLU A 88 7.75 4.41 -20.85
C GLU A 88 6.24 4.33 -21.10
N TRP A 89 5.41 4.23 -20.05
CA TRP A 89 3.97 4.19 -20.23
C TRP A 89 3.41 5.56 -20.53
N ARG A 90 2.61 5.63 -21.61
CA ARG A 90 1.84 6.81 -21.98
C ARG A 90 0.40 6.39 -22.28
N MET A 91 -0.55 6.99 -21.58
CA MET A 91 -1.97 6.71 -21.74
C MET A 91 -2.71 8.03 -21.95
N ALA A 92 -3.39 8.18 -23.09
CA ALA A 92 -4.19 9.37 -23.37
C ALA A 92 -5.66 9.11 -23.11
N PHE A 93 -6.32 10.06 -22.47
CA PHE A 93 -7.75 10.06 -22.19
C PHE A 93 -8.37 11.34 -22.77
N ASP A 94 -9.55 11.20 -23.37
CA ASP A 94 -10.27 12.35 -23.91
C ASP A 94 -10.99 13.11 -22.79
N ILE A 95 -10.92 14.44 -22.82
CA ILE A 95 -11.58 15.34 -21.86
C ILE A 95 -12.72 16.09 -22.55
N GLU A 96 -13.86 16.10 -21.90
CA GLU A 96 -15.01 16.95 -22.21
C GLU A 96 -15.15 18.01 -21.12
N LEU A 97 -15.20 19.29 -21.52
CA LEU A 97 -15.40 20.42 -20.61
C LEU A 97 -16.85 20.91 -20.67
N GLY A 98 -17.46 21.12 -19.51
CA GLY A 98 -18.69 21.91 -19.35
C GLY A 98 -19.95 21.36 -20.02
N GLN A 99 -20.23 20.05 -19.89
CA GLN A 99 -21.47 19.45 -20.42
C GLN A 99 -22.41 18.98 -19.30
N ARG A 100 -23.72 19.28 -19.45
CA ARG A 100 -24.82 18.71 -18.65
C ARG A 100 -24.67 18.85 -17.11
N GLY A 101 -24.24 20.02 -16.63
CA GLY A 101 -24.08 20.27 -15.19
C GLY A 101 -22.80 19.65 -14.57
N VAL A 102 -21.94 19.07 -15.41
CA VAL A 102 -20.63 18.55 -15.02
C VAL A 102 -19.55 19.57 -15.43
N ALA A 103 -18.63 19.87 -14.52
CA ALA A 103 -17.53 20.79 -14.79
C ALA A 103 -16.57 20.19 -15.84
N VAL A 104 -16.17 18.93 -15.62
CA VAL A 104 -15.24 18.19 -16.47
C VAL A 104 -15.63 16.72 -16.49
N ARG A 105 -15.47 16.06 -17.64
CA ARG A 105 -15.58 14.61 -17.77
C ARG A 105 -14.36 14.08 -18.51
N VAL A 106 -13.78 12.99 -18.00
CA VAL A 106 -12.68 12.27 -18.65
C VAL A 106 -13.17 10.89 -19.03
N ASN A 107 -13.08 10.53 -20.30
CA ASN A 107 -13.46 9.22 -20.79
C ASN A 107 -12.29 8.25 -20.60
N VAL A 108 -12.54 7.11 -19.96
CA VAL A 108 -11.50 6.12 -19.63
C VAL A 108 -11.89 4.73 -20.14
N PRO A 109 -10.92 3.87 -20.49
CA PRO A 109 -11.24 2.50 -20.87
C PRO A 109 -11.95 1.73 -19.74
N ARG A 110 -12.99 0.98 -20.12
CA ARG A 110 -13.69 0.05 -19.24
C ARG A 110 -12.74 -0.95 -18.62
N ARG A 111 -13.06 -1.45 -17.43
CA ARG A 111 -12.24 -2.44 -16.72
C ARG A 111 -11.89 -3.65 -17.60
N ALA A 112 -12.83 -4.13 -18.40
CA ALA A 112 -12.63 -5.26 -19.31
C ALA A 112 -11.64 -4.97 -20.46
N ALA A 113 -11.53 -3.71 -20.90
CA ALA A 113 -10.66 -3.30 -22.01
C ALA A 113 -9.35 -2.66 -21.53
N TRP A 114 -9.20 -2.41 -20.22
CA TRP A 114 -8.11 -1.62 -19.65
C TRP A 114 -6.72 -2.07 -20.08
N SER A 115 -6.37 -3.33 -19.83
CA SER A 115 -5.03 -3.85 -20.13
C SER A 115 -4.74 -3.82 -21.63
N ALA A 116 -5.75 -4.08 -22.47
CA ALA A 116 -5.60 -4.06 -23.92
C ALA A 116 -5.41 -2.64 -24.47
N CYS A 117 -6.12 -1.64 -23.92
CA CYS A 117 -6.03 -0.26 -24.38
C CYS A 117 -4.82 0.50 -23.84
N THR A 118 -4.40 0.22 -22.60
CA THR A 118 -3.40 1.02 -21.88
C THR A 118 -2.05 0.33 -21.73
N GLY A 119 -2.00 -0.99 -21.90
CA GLY A 119 -0.83 -1.82 -21.57
C GLY A 119 -0.56 -1.95 -20.06
N ALA A 120 -1.31 -1.26 -19.20
CA ALA A 120 -1.12 -1.28 -17.76
C ALA A 120 -1.90 -2.42 -17.09
N PRO A 121 -1.38 -3.04 -16.01
CA PRO A 121 -2.09 -4.05 -15.25
C PRO A 121 -3.39 -3.50 -14.63
N LEU A 122 -4.43 -4.33 -14.61
CA LEU A 122 -5.73 -3.97 -14.03
C LEU A 122 -5.66 -3.57 -12.55
N ALA A 123 -4.75 -4.19 -11.79
CA ALA A 123 -4.50 -3.87 -10.39
C ALA A 123 -4.11 -2.38 -10.19
N ARG A 124 -3.51 -1.75 -11.20
CA ARG A 124 -3.06 -0.35 -11.16
C ARG A 124 -4.11 0.63 -11.65
N ARG A 125 -5.21 0.17 -12.24
CA ARG A 125 -6.25 1.04 -12.83
C ARG A 125 -6.76 2.07 -11.84
N ALA A 126 -7.15 1.63 -10.64
CA ALA A 126 -7.73 2.52 -9.64
C ALA A 126 -6.75 3.64 -9.22
N GLU A 127 -5.50 3.27 -8.93
CA GLU A 127 -4.44 4.20 -8.55
C GLU A 127 -4.14 5.24 -9.64
N ILE A 128 -4.02 4.79 -10.90
CA ILE A 128 -3.75 5.67 -12.04
C ILE A 128 -4.90 6.65 -12.24
N LEU A 129 -6.14 6.17 -12.20
CA LEU A 129 -7.32 7.01 -12.38
C LEU A 129 -7.48 8.03 -11.25
N GLN A 130 -7.15 7.67 -10.00
CA GLN A 130 -7.12 8.61 -8.88
C GLN A 130 -6.07 9.71 -9.10
N PHE A 131 -4.87 9.35 -9.55
CA PHE A 131 -3.82 10.33 -9.84
C PHE A 131 -4.22 11.28 -10.97
N VAL A 132 -4.78 10.74 -12.06
CA VAL A 132 -5.31 11.55 -13.17
C VAL A 132 -6.43 12.46 -12.66
N ALA A 133 -7.36 11.94 -11.86
CA ALA A 133 -8.47 12.72 -11.32
C ALA A 133 -7.98 13.92 -10.49
N ALA A 134 -7.04 13.69 -9.56
CA ALA A 134 -6.46 14.74 -8.75
C ALA A 134 -5.71 15.80 -9.59
N CYS A 135 -5.02 15.38 -10.66
CA CYS A 135 -4.35 16.32 -11.56
C CYS A 135 -5.35 17.17 -12.35
N VAL A 136 -6.40 16.56 -12.88
CA VAL A 136 -7.45 17.25 -13.66
C VAL A 136 -8.25 18.19 -12.76
N GLN A 137 -8.61 17.77 -11.55
CA GLN A 137 -9.30 18.62 -10.57
C GLN A 137 -8.52 19.91 -10.33
N ARG A 138 -7.23 19.79 -9.95
CA ARG A 138 -6.39 20.95 -9.62
C ARG A 138 -6.28 21.96 -10.77
N ARG A 139 -6.34 21.51 -12.03
CA ARG A 139 -6.14 22.37 -13.19
C ARG A 139 -7.45 22.90 -13.80
N HIS A 140 -8.48 22.07 -13.88
CA HIS A 140 -9.68 22.36 -14.65
C HIS A 140 -10.97 22.43 -13.82
N ALA A 141 -10.97 21.91 -12.58
CA ALA A 141 -12.16 21.84 -11.75
C ALA A 141 -11.81 21.93 -10.23
N PRO A 142 -11.14 23.00 -9.77
CA PRO A 142 -10.55 23.06 -8.43
C PRO A 142 -11.58 23.04 -7.28
N HIS A 143 -12.84 23.39 -7.55
CA HIS A 143 -13.95 23.40 -6.60
C HIS A 143 -14.97 22.30 -6.85
N SER A 144 -14.54 21.22 -7.50
CA SER A 144 -15.40 20.07 -7.81
C SER A 144 -15.02 18.86 -6.98
N VAL A 145 -15.98 17.97 -6.73
CA VAL A 145 -15.69 16.59 -6.30
C VAL A 145 -15.63 15.69 -7.52
N TRP A 146 -14.94 14.56 -7.44
CA TRP A 146 -14.87 13.61 -8.55
C TRP A 146 -15.40 12.23 -8.18
N VAL A 147 -16.08 11.61 -9.15
CA VAL A 147 -16.57 10.23 -9.08
C VAL A 147 -15.95 9.45 -10.22
N ILE A 148 -15.39 8.27 -9.91
CA ILE A 148 -14.80 7.37 -10.89
C ILE A 148 -15.77 6.20 -11.14
N THR A 149 -16.25 6.07 -12.37
CA THR A 149 -17.07 4.95 -12.84
C THR A 149 -16.24 3.93 -13.62
N ASP A 150 -16.89 2.94 -14.23
CA ASP A 150 -16.19 1.95 -15.07
C ASP A 150 -15.60 2.58 -16.34
N ASP A 151 -16.20 3.64 -16.87
CA ASP A 151 -15.82 4.24 -18.15
C ASP A 151 -15.54 5.75 -18.08
N THR A 152 -15.70 6.39 -16.92
CA THR A 152 -15.47 7.82 -16.81
C THR A 152 -14.90 8.27 -15.46
N ILE A 153 -14.30 9.47 -15.46
CA ILE A 153 -14.11 10.30 -14.28
C ILE A 153 -14.99 11.54 -14.47
N THR A 154 -15.94 11.76 -13.56
CA THR A 154 -16.89 12.87 -13.63
C THR A 154 -16.60 13.86 -12.51
N PHE A 155 -16.49 15.15 -12.83
CA PHE A 155 -16.24 16.23 -11.88
C PHE A 155 -17.52 17.05 -11.67
N LEU A 156 -18.11 16.91 -10.49
CA LEU A 156 -19.33 17.60 -10.09
C LEU A 156 -18.99 18.88 -9.34
N PRO A 157 -19.64 20.02 -9.61
CA PRO A 157 -19.47 21.22 -8.80
C PRO A 157 -19.83 20.92 -7.34
N ALA A 158 -19.10 21.49 -6.37
CA ALA A 158 -19.32 21.20 -4.94
C ALA A 158 -20.74 21.48 -4.44
N GLU A 159 -21.49 22.34 -5.13
CA GLU A 159 -22.89 22.66 -4.81
C GLU A 159 -23.88 21.58 -5.26
N ALA A 160 -23.45 20.66 -6.13
CA ALA A 160 -24.28 19.58 -6.70
C ALA A 160 -23.88 18.18 -6.18
N ALA A 161 -23.01 18.12 -5.17
CA ALA A 161 -22.42 16.90 -4.62
C ALA A 161 -23.12 16.41 -3.35
#